data_AF-A0A943M4C3-F1
#
_entry.id   AF-A0A943M4C3-F1
#
_cell.length_a   1.000
_cell.length_b   1.000
_cell.length_c   1.000
_cell.angle_alpha   90.00
_cell.angle_beta   90.00
_cell.angle_gamma   90.00
#
_symmetry.space_group_name_H-M   'P 1'
#
loop_
_entity.id
_entity.type
_entity.pdbx_description
1 polymer ?
#
loop_
_entity_poly.entity_id
_entity_poly.type
_entity_poly.pdbx_seq_one_letter_code
_entity_poly.pdbx_strand_id
1 'polypeptide(L)'
;NIFLLSPLILVLLALRPRFRSWKKVLLATFAMSLTIEVGQVILDLLIDANRVFELDDLWTNTLGGLVALGVYRLLVKLIQTHSKE
;
A
#
# COMPACT_ATOMS: atom_id res chain seq x y z
N ASN A 1 -0.90 -2.18 -12.42
CA ASN A 1 0.35 -1.77 -11.72
C ASN A 1 0.52 -2.51 -10.39
N ILE A 2 1.18 -3.67 -10.39
CA ILE A 2 1.09 -4.71 -9.33
C ILE A 2 1.48 -4.24 -7.90
N PHE A 3 2.30 -3.20 -7.71
CA PHE A 3 2.80 -2.82 -6.37
C PHE A 3 2.87 -1.33 -6.10
N LEU A 4 2.07 -0.53 -6.81
CA LEU A 4 2.14 0.94 -6.78
C LEU A 4 2.09 1.53 -5.37
N LEU A 5 1.26 0.98 -4.48
CA LEU A 5 1.07 1.50 -3.12
C LEU A 5 2.14 1.07 -2.12
N SER A 6 2.99 0.09 -2.44
CA SER A 6 3.97 -0.45 -1.49
C SER A 6 4.95 0.59 -0.93
N PRO A 7 5.54 1.49 -1.74
CA PRO A 7 6.41 2.55 -1.24
C PRO A 7 5.68 3.52 -0.30
N LEU A 8 4.44 3.87 -0.63
CA LEU A 8 3.61 4.77 0.20
C LEU A 8 3.31 4.14 1.57
N ILE A 9 2.97 2.85 1.60
CA ILE A 9 2.76 2.11 2.85
C ILE A 9 4.06 2.05 3.66
N LEU A 10 5.21 1.83 3.02
CA LEU A 10 6.50 1.80 3.71
C LEU A 10 6.78 3.13 4.43
N VAL A 11 6.52 4.26 3.75
CA VAL A 11 6.62 5.60 4.34
C VAL A 11 5.62 5.78 5.48
N LEU A 12 4.36 5.36 5.31
CA LEU A 12 3.34 5.42 6.37
C LEU A 12 3.77 4.66 7.62
N LEU A 13 4.37 3.48 7.47
CA LEU A 13 4.86 2.66 8.58
C LEU A 13 6.07 3.27 9.29
N ALA A 14 6.95 3.94 8.54
CA ALA A 14 8.07 4.69 9.08
C ALA A 14 7.56 5.87 9.93
N LEU A 15 6.62 6.66 9.41
CA LEU A 15 6.11 7.87 10.06
C LEU A 15 5.14 7.60 11.21
N ARG A 16 4.31 6.55 11.12
CA ARG A 16 3.19 6.33 12.06
C ARG A 16 3.23 4.92 12.67
N PRO A 17 3.84 4.77 13.86
CA PRO A 17 3.94 3.48 14.56
C PRO A 17 2.59 2.78 14.76
N ARG A 18 1.52 3.56 14.96
CA ARG A 18 0.15 3.06 15.17
C ARG A 18 -0.40 2.19 14.03
N PHE A 19 0.18 2.27 12.82
CA PHE A 19 -0.25 1.53 11.63
C PHE A 19 0.50 0.22 11.40
N ARG A 20 1.49 -0.14 12.24
CA ARG A 20 2.34 -1.35 12.08
C ARG A 20 1.65 -2.69 12.39
N SER A 21 0.31 -2.70 12.41
CA SER A 21 -0.50 -3.91 12.54
C SER A 21 -0.94 -4.39 11.17
N TRP A 22 -0.79 -5.68 10.90
CA TRP A 22 -1.15 -6.30 9.62
C TRP A 22 -2.61 -6.00 9.21
N LYS A 23 -3.55 -6.00 10.16
CA LYS A 23 -4.96 -5.65 9.91
C LYS A 23 -5.12 -4.21 9.43
N LYS A 24 -4.39 -3.27 10.04
CA LYS A 24 -4.44 -1.84 9.67
C LYS A 24 -3.77 -1.59 8.33
N VAL A 25 -2.68 -2.29 8.05
CA VAL A 25 -2.02 -2.24 6.74
C VAL A 25 -2.94 -2.77 5.65
N LEU A 26 -3.56 -3.94 5.85
CA LEU A 26 -4.53 -4.49 4.91
C LEU A 26 -5.68 -3.51 4.66
N LEU A 27 -6.32 -3.02 5.72
CA LEU A 27 -7.44 -2.09 5.60
C LEU A 27 -7.03 -0.80 4.90
N ALA A 28 -5.90 -0.21 5.28
CA ALA A 28 -5.42 1.04 4.68
C ALA A 28 -5.07 0.87 3.20
N THR A 29 -4.36 -0.21 2.86
CA THR A 29 -3.92 -0.44 1.48
C THR A 29 -5.09 -0.84 0.57
N PHE A 30 -6.00 -1.67 1.08
CA PHE A 30 -7.24 -1.99 0.39
C PHE A 30 -8.11 -0.76 0.18
N ALA A 31 -8.33 0.05 1.22
CA ALA A 31 -9.13 1.26 1.11
C ALA A 31 -8.52 2.28 0.14
N MET A 32 -7.19 2.47 0.17
CA MET A 32 -6.51 3.33 -0.80
C MET A 32 -6.64 2.80 -2.22
N SER A 33 -6.40 1.50 -2.44
CA SER A 33 -6.51 0.90 -3.77
C SER A 33 -7.95 1.00 -4.29
N LEU A 34 -8.95 0.68 -3.46
CA LEU A 34 -10.36 0.85 -3.79
C LEU A 34 -10.71 2.31 -4.12
N THR A 35 -10.18 3.26 -3.35
CA THR A 35 -10.41 4.70 -3.60
C THR A 35 -9.84 5.13 -4.95
N ILE A 36 -8.68 4.62 -5.34
CA ILE A 36 -8.06 4.92 -6.63
C ILE A 36 -8.88 4.34 -7.78
N GLU A 37 -9.22 3.05 -7.72
CA GLU A 37 -10.01 2.38 -8.76
C GLU A 37 -11.41 3.00 -8.91
N VAL A 38 -12.09 3.29 -7.79
CA VAL A 38 -13.40 3.97 -7.82
C VAL A 38 -13.25 5.40 -8.34
N GLY A 39 -12.20 6.11 -7.94
CA GLY A 39 -11.90 7.45 -8.45
C GLY A 39 -11.67 7.45 -9.96
N GLN A 40 -10.97 6.44 -10.49
CA GLN A 40 -10.77 6.26 -11.92
C GLN A 40 -12.08 6.01 -12.66
N VAL A 41 -12.96 5.15 -12.14
CA VAL A 41 -14.29 4.92 -12.72
C VAL A 41 -15.15 6.18 -12.69
N ILE A 42 -15.15 6.93 -11.57
CA ILE A 42 -15.89 8.20 -11.48
C ILE A 42 -15.36 9.21 -12.50
N LEU A 43 -14.04 9.35 -12.62
CA LEU A 43 -13.43 10.22 -13.63
C LEU A 43 -13.78 9.76 -15.04
N ASP A 44 -13.76 8.45 -15.30
CA ASP A 44 -14.15 7.89 -16.59
C ASP A 44 -15.56 8.29 -17.00
N LEU A 45 -16.52 8.20 -16.06
CA LEU A 45 -17.90 8.64 -16.28
C LEU A 45 -18.02 10.16 -16.53
N LEU A 46 -17.09 10.98 -16.06
CA LEU A 46 -17.12 12.43 -16.19
C LEU A 46 -16.43 12.95 -17.46
N ILE A 47 -15.35 12.30 -17.89
CA ILE A 47 -14.46 12.81 -18.94
C ILE A 47 -14.15 11.80 -20.06
N ASP A 48 -14.84 10.65 -20.08
CA ASP A 48 -14.71 9.60 -21.11
C ASP A 48 -13.24 9.19 -21.32
N ALA A 49 -12.59 8.79 -20.23
CA ALA A 49 -11.17 8.46 -20.19
C ALA A 49 -10.86 7.03 -20.67
N ASN A 50 -11.88 6.27 -21.07
CA ASN A 50 -11.87 4.85 -21.42
C ASN A 50 -11.11 3.98 -20.40
N ARG A 51 -11.35 4.22 -19.10
CA ARG A 51 -10.74 3.51 -17.98
C ARG A 51 -11.66 2.42 -17.44
N VAL A 52 -11.07 1.26 -17.19
CA VAL A 52 -11.76 0.10 -16.62
C VAL A 52 -11.31 -0.10 -15.18
N PHE A 53 -12.22 -0.58 -14.33
CA PHE A 53 -11.89 -1.01 -12.98
C PHE A 53 -11.00 -2.26 -13.02
N GLU A 54 -9.79 -2.17 -12.48
CA GLU A 54 -8.80 -3.25 -12.48
C GLU A 54 -8.82 -3.97 -11.13
N LEU A 55 -9.58 -5.07 -11.05
CA LEU A 55 -9.67 -5.88 -9.83
C LEU A 55 -8.29 -6.45 -9.42
N ASP A 56 -7.41 -6.67 -10.39
CA ASP A 56 -6.05 -7.09 -10.16
C ASP A 56 -5.20 -6.05 -9.44
N ASP A 57 -5.36 -4.77 -9.77
CA ASP A 57 -4.70 -3.67 -9.05
C ASP A 57 -5.22 -3.56 -7.61
N LEU A 58 -6.49 -3.92 -7.34
CA LEU A 58 -7.03 -3.96 -5.98
C LEU A 58 -6.30 -4.96 -5.07
N TRP A 59 -6.24 -6.24 -5.48
CA TRP A 59 -5.66 -7.28 -4.63
C TRP A 59 -4.13 -7.22 -4.60
N THR A 60 -3.49 -6.87 -5.72
CA THR A 60 -2.02 -6.78 -5.79
C THR A 60 -1.48 -5.62 -4.95
N ASN A 61 -2.10 -4.44 -4.98
CA ASN A 61 -1.73 -3.35 -4.08
C ASN A 61 -1.96 -3.72 -2.61
N THR A 62 -3.06 -4.43 -2.30
CA THR A 62 -3.35 -4.89 -0.93
C THR A 62 -2.25 -5.84 -0.42
N LEU A 63 -1.79 -6.78 -1.25
CA LEU A 63 -0.64 -7.64 -0.93
C LEU A 63 0.66 -6.84 -0.84
N GLY A 64 0.84 -5.83 -1.69
CA GLY A 64 1.95 -4.89 -1.64
C GLY A 64 2.10 -4.19 -0.29
N GLY A 65 0.99 -3.83 0.35
CA GLY A 65 0.98 -3.31 1.70
C GLY A 65 1.57 -4.29 2.73
N LEU A 66 1.24 -5.58 2.62
CA LEU A 66 1.83 -6.61 3.49
C LEU A 66 3.32 -6.81 3.23
N VAL A 67 3.74 -6.77 1.96
CA VAL A 67 5.16 -6.80 1.59
C VAL A 67 5.90 -5.61 2.21
N ALA A 68 5.34 -4.41 2.12
CA ALA A 68 5.91 -3.21 2.74
C ALA A 68 6.04 -3.35 4.28
N LEU A 69 5.09 -3.99 4.95
CA LEU A 69 5.20 -4.29 6.38
C LEU A 69 6.33 -5.28 6.69
N GLY A 70 6.51 -6.32 5.85
CA GLY A 70 7.62 -7.26 5.95
C GLY A 70 8.97 -6.57 5.78
N VAL A 71 9.12 -5.78 4.72
CA VAL A 71 10.32 -4.98 4.44
C VAL A 71 10.62 -4.01 5.58
N TYR A 72 9.61 -3.29 6.08
CA TYR A 72 9.77 -2.39 7.22
C TYR A 72 10.37 -3.11 8.45
N ARG A 73 9.84 -4.29 8.79
CA ARG A 73 10.34 -5.07 9.94
C ARG A 73 11.77 -5.56 9.72
N LEU A 74 12.11 -5.98 8.50
CA LEU A 74 13.46 -6.38 8.14
C LEU A 74 14.44 -5.21 8.31
N LEU A 75 14.10 -4.03 7.76
CA LEU A 75 14.94 -2.84 7.85
C LEU A 75 15.19 -2.42 9.30
N VAL A 76 14.14 -2.37 10.12
CA VAL A 76 14.28 -2.03 11.55
C VAL A 76 15.19 -3.03 12.27
N LYS A 77 15.05 -4.33 11.98
CA LYS A 77 15.89 -5.37 12.57
C LYS A 77 17.36 -5.20 12.15
N LEU A 78 17.63 -4.95 10.87
CA LEU A 78 18.98 -4.76 10.33
C LEU A 78 19.69 -3.54 10.96
N ILE A 79 18.97 -2.41 11.07
CA ILE A 79 19.49 -1.20 11.70
C ILE A 79 19.83 -1.46 13.18
N GLN A 80 18.93 -2.13 13.91
CA GLN A 80 19.17 -2.47 15.31
C GLN A 80 20.33 -3.44 15.53
N THR A 81 20.60 -4.33 14.57
CA THR A 81 21.76 -5.22 14.62
C THR A 81 23.06 -4.44 14.41
N HIS A 82 23.13 -3.57 13.40
CA HIS A 82 24.35 -2.79 13.10
C HIS A 82 24.64 -1.69 14.13
N SER A 83 23.62 -1.14 14.81
CA SER A 83 23.84 -0.15 15.88
C SER A 83 24.33 -0.75 17.20
N LYS A 84 24.49 -2.08 17.29
CA LYS A 84 24.97 -2.78 18.49
C LYS A 84 26.41 -3.30 18.36
N GLU A 85 27.00 -3.16 17.17
CA GLU A 85 28.44 -3.39 16.90
C GLU A 85 29.21 -2.07 17.01
#